data_AF-A0AB38SDC0-F1
#
_entry.id   AF-A0AB38SDC0-F1
#
_cell.length_a   1.000
_cell.length_b   1.000
_cell.length_c   1.000
_cell.angle_alpha   90.00
_cell.angle_beta   90.00
_cell.angle_gamma   90.00
#
_symmetry.space_group_name_H-M   'P 1'
#
loop_
_entity.id
_entity.type
_entity.pdbx_description
1 polymer ?
#
loop_
_entity_poly.entity_id
_entity_poly.type
_entity_poly.pdbx_seq_one_letter_code
_entity_poly.pdbx_strand_id
1 'polypeptide(L)'
;MLFAQRGVDGVTVQEIVNAAGQRNNAALHYHFGSKEELIRQMVVDGAAVLDRRRREMLDELKARGGPKNIRDIMLVLMMPVIELGEDERWRGYIRFTSNLQASDRETLRAALNHRWNSGYVECFDYLKQMLPLPGSIVEQRLSMFMIYANAILSAHEAVLEKRHARSSRLWGQPFTIENMLDTLEAALTCPPSEQTQAKLPVTAQKPARSKAADKPAK
;
A
#
# COMPACT_ATOMS: atom_id res chain seq x y z
N MET A 1 2.71 13.82 13.39
CA MET A 1 4.14 13.41 13.22
C MET A 1 4.95 14.49 12.49
N LEU A 2 6.15 14.88 12.96
CA LEU A 2 6.97 15.94 12.32
C LEU A 2 7.39 15.60 10.88
N PHE A 3 7.92 14.38 10.65
CA PHE A 3 8.37 13.95 9.32
C PHE A 3 7.25 13.94 8.27
N ALA A 4 6.02 13.62 8.69
CA ALA A 4 4.86 13.69 7.82
C ALA A 4 4.62 15.12 7.31
N GLN A 5 4.88 16.14 8.13
CA GLN A 5 4.59 17.54 7.80
C GLN A 5 5.72 18.22 7.01
N ARG A 6 6.97 17.87 7.29
CA ARG A 6 8.15 18.60 6.80
C ARG A 6 9.11 17.75 5.96
N GLY A 7 8.78 16.48 5.72
CA GLY A 7 9.68 15.51 5.11
C GLY A 7 10.80 15.08 6.07
N VAL A 8 11.57 14.07 5.67
CA VAL A 8 12.70 13.59 6.50
C VAL A 8 13.83 14.61 6.55
N ASP A 9 14.16 15.26 5.44
CA ASP A 9 15.26 16.23 5.37
C ASP A 9 14.95 17.54 6.12
N GLY A 10 13.68 17.93 6.17
CA GLY A 10 13.22 19.16 6.83
C GLY A 10 13.06 19.08 8.35
N VAL A 11 13.50 17.99 8.99
CA VAL A 11 13.40 17.79 10.45
C VAL A 11 14.78 17.50 11.04
N THR A 12 15.19 18.30 12.01
CA THR A 12 16.48 18.15 12.72
C THR A 12 16.37 17.25 13.95
N VAL A 13 17.50 16.68 14.40
CA VAL A 13 17.57 15.90 15.67
C VAL A 13 17.06 16.74 16.85
N GLN A 14 17.42 18.02 16.91
CA GLN A 14 16.99 18.92 17.97
C GLN A 14 15.46 19.09 18.01
N GLU A 15 14.82 19.24 16.84
CA GLU A 15 13.35 19.35 16.77
C GLU A 15 12.67 18.05 17.22
N ILE A 16 13.22 16.88 16.90
CA ILE A 16 12.71 15.59 17.35
C ILE A 16 12.79 15.49 18.88
N VAL A 17 13.94 15.82 19.45
CA VAL A 17 14.20 15.78 20.90
C VAL A 17 13.26 16.75 21.63
N ASN A 18 13.11 17.97 21.12
CA ASN A 18 12.19 18.96 21.67
C ASN A 18 10.74 18.50 21.59
N ALA A 19 10.31 17.93 20.45
CA ALA A 19 8.95 17.42 20.28
C ALA A 19 8.66 16.18 21.16
N ALA A 20 9.68 15.40 21.50
CA ALA A 20 9.60 14.30 22.45
C ALA A 20 9.65 14.74 23.92
N GLY A 21 9.70 16.04 24.20
CA GLY A 21 9.80 16.59 25.56
C GLY A 21 11.14 16.31 26.25
N GLN A 22 12.16 15.92 25.48
CA GLN A 22 13.50 15.63 25.99
C GLN A 22 14.35 16.91 25.96
N ARG A 23 15.28 17.04 26.91
CA ARG A 23 16.16 18.22 27.04
C ARG A 23 17.55 18.02 26.46
N ASN A 24 17.88 16.83 25.97
CA ASN A 24 19.22 16.46 25.53
C ASN A 24 19.21 15.62 24.24
N ASN A 25 19.98 16.04 23.23
CA ASN A 25 20.17 15.31 21.99
C ASN A 25 20.76 13.90 22.18
N ALA A 26 21.49 13.69 23.28
CA ALA A 26 21.97 12.37 23.66
C ALA A 26 20.85 11.35 23.87
N ALA A 27 19.62 11.76 24.21
CA ALA A 27 18.49 10.85 24.37
C ALA A 27 18.15 10.15 23.04
N LEU A 28 18.15 10.88 21.92
CA LEU A 28 17.89 10.28 20.61
C LEU A 28 19.00 9.29 20.23
N HIS A 29 20.26 9.69 20.42
CA HIS A 29 21.40 8.79 20.17
C HIS A 29 21.40 7.56 21.09
N TYR A 30 20.99 7.70 22.35
CA TYR A 30 20.91 6.59 23.28
C TYR A 30 19.82 5.57 22.91
N HIS A 31 18.66 6.05 22.45
CA HIS A 31 17.54 5.18 22.11
C HIS A 31 17.60 4.61 20.69
N PHE A 32 18.10 5.39 19.73
CA PHE A 32 18.03 5.06 18.30
C PHE A 32 19.39 5.04 17.61
N GLY A 33 20.46 5.54 18.23
CA GLY A 33 21.76 5.67 17.58
C GLY A 33 21.84 6.83 16.60
N SER A 34 20.91 6.93 15.64
CA SER A 34 20.84 8.05 14.68
C SER A 34 19.41 8.39 14.25
N LYS A 35 19.26 9.50 13.52
CA LYS A 35 17.98 9.91 12.92
C LYS A 35 17.53 8.92 11.84
N GLU A 36 18.47 8.42 11.05
CA GLU A 36 18.23 7.45 9.98
C GLU A 36 17.73 6.13 10.58
N GLU A 37 18.31 5.69 11.69
CA GLU A 37 17.87 4.48 12.40
C GLU A 37 16.50 4.67 13.07
N LEU A 38 16.22 5.85 13.62
CA LEU A 38 14.86 6.21 14.04
C LEU A 38 13.87 6.11 12.88
N ILE A 39 14.17 6.71 11.72
CA ILE A 39 13.33 6.64 10.52
C ILE A 39 13.09 5.19 10.10
N ARG A 40 14.16 4.37 10.06
CA ARG A 40 14.09 2.94 9.74
C ARG A 40 13.17 2.20 10.70
N GLN A 41 13.28 2.44 12.01
CA GLN A 41 12.45 1.78 13.01
C GLN A 41 10.98 2.19 12.88
N MET A 42 10.70 3.48 12.67
CA MET A 42 9.34 3.97 12.44
C MET A 42 8.70 3.32 11.21
N VAL A 43 9.44 3.19 10.10
CA VAL A 43 8.97 2.48 8.89
C VAL A 43 8.60 1.04 9.23
N VAL A 44 9.49 0.32 9.92
CA VAL A 44 9.30 -1.09 10.28
C VAL A 44 8.10 -1.29 11.20
N ASP A 45 7.93 -0.44 12.20
CA ASP A 45 6.86 -0.59 13.18
C ASP A 45 5.48 -0.47 12.53
N GLY A 46 5.28 0.53 11.67
CA GLY A 46 4.00 0.68 10.97
C GLY A 46 3.78 -0.41 9.91
N ALA A 47 4.83 -0.86 9.23
CA ALA A 47 4.74 -1.97 8.29
C ALA A 47 4.33 -3.28 9.00
N ALA A 48 4.83 -3.52 10.21
CA ALA A 48 4.47 -4.67 11.02
C ALA A 48 2.99 -4.64 11.45
N VAL A 49 2.43 -3.47 11.77
CA VAL A 49 1.00 -3.31 12.07
C VAL A 49 0.16 -3.61 10.83
N LEU A 50 0.49 -3.01 9.68
CA LEU A 50 -0.23 -3.23 8.44
C LEU A 50 -0.19 -4.69 7.98
N ASP A 51 0.98 -5.33 8.00
CA ASP A 51 1.14 -6.72 7.58
C ASP A 51 0.39 -7.70 8.49
N ARG A 52 0.37 -7.44 9.80
CA ARG A 52 -0.42 -8.22 10.74
C ARG A 52 -1.90 -8.19 10.38
N ARG A 53 -2.46 -6.99 10.19
CA ARG A 53 -3.87 -6.83 9.82
C ARG A 53 -4.18 -7.47 8.47
N ARG A 54 -3.28 -7.36 7.49
CA ARG A 54 -3.42 -8.05 6.19
C ARG A 54 -3.51 -9.56 6.33
N ARG A 55 -2.62 -10.15 7.14
CA ARG A 55 -2.63 -11.60 7.38
C ARG A 55 -3.91 -12.06 8.06
N GLU A 56 -4.37 -11.33 9.08
CA GLU A 56 -5.65 -11.62 9.72
C GLU A 56 -6.81 -11.64 8.72
N MET A 57 -6.91 -10.61 7.86
CA MET A 57 -7.94 -10.56 6.83
C MET A 57 -7.80 -11.69 5.79
N LEU A 58 -6.58 -12.05 5.39
CA LEU A 58 -6.34 -13.19 4.48
C LEU A 58 -6.74 -14.51 5.13
N ASP A 59 -6.43 -14.72 6.40
CA ASP A 59 -6.78 -15.93 7.14
C ASP A 59 -8.30 -16.06 7.26
N GLU A 60 -9.02 -14.96 7.50
CA GLU A 60 -10.48 -14.91 7.46
C GLU A 60 -11.05 -15.26 6.08
N LEU A 61 -10.45 -14.76 5.00
CA LEU A 61 -10.86 -15.09 3.63
C LEU A 61 -10.62 -16.57 3.33
N LYS A 62 -9.45 -17.11 3.68
CA LYS A 62 -9.11 -18.53 3.49
C LYS A 62 -10.08 -19.43 4.24
N ALA A 63 -10.44 -19.08 5.48
CA ALA A 63 -11.44 -19.83 6.25
C ALA A 63 -12.82 -19.90 5.58
N ARG A 64 -13.15 -18.94 4.69
CA ARG A 64 -14.42 -18.87 3.94
C ARG A 64 -14.30 -19.42 2.50
N GLY A 65 -13.23 -20.15 2.19
CA GLY A 65 -12.98 -20.73 0.87
C GLY A 65 -12.04 -19.91 -0.02
N GLY A 66 -11.35 -18.93 0.54
CA GLY A 66 -10.41 -18.06 -0.16
C GLY A 66 -11.06 -16.84 -0.82
N PRO A 67 -10.23 -15.94 -1.38
CA PRO A 67 -10.70 -14.75 -2.09
C PRO A 67 -11.46 -15.16 -3.37
N LYS A 68 -12.63 -14.57 -3.60
CA LYS A 68 -13.55 -14.91 -4.70
C LYS A 68 -13.42 -13.98 -5.90
N ASN A 69 -12.92 -12.77 -5.67
CA ASN A 69 -12.77 -11.74 -6.68
C ASN A 69 -11.60 -10.80 -6.31
N ILE A 70 -11.27 -9.89 -7.23
CA ILE A 70 -10.20 -8.90 -7.03
C ILE A 70 -10.53 -7.95 -5.89
N ARG A 71 -11.81 -7.59 -5.70
CA ARG A 71 -12.28 -6.74 -4.61
C ARG A 71 -11.90 -7.26 -3.23
N ASP A 72 -12.00 -8.58 -2.99
CA ASP A 72 -11.61 -9.19 -1.72
C ASP A 72 -10.14 -8.90 -1.39
N ILE A 73 -9.25 -9.04 -2.36
CA ILE A 73 -7.82 -8.76 -2.18
C ILE A 73 -7.54 -7.26 -2.06
N MET A 74 -8.27 -6.44 -2.82
CA MET A 74 -8.13 -4.99 -2.71
C MET A 74 -8.51 -4.46 -1.33
N LEU A 75 -9.56 -5.03 -0.71
CA LEU A 75 -9.91 -4.70 0.67
C LEU A 75 -8.76 -5.04 1.63
N VAL A 76 -8.14 -6.21 1.48
CA VAL A 76 -6.96 -6.58 2.28
C VAL A 76 -5.81 -5.59 2.08
N LEU A 77 -5.56 -5.12 0.86
CA LEU A 77 -4.46 -4.18 0.60
C LEU A 77 -4.73 -2.77 1.17
N MET A 78 -5.97 -2.31 1.06
CA MET A 78 -6.38 -0.91 1.29
C MET A 78 -6.90 -0.66 2.71
N MET A 79 -7.79 -1.51 3.24
CA MET A 79 -8.45 -1.26 4.52
C MET A 79 -7.49 -1.12 5.70
N PRO A 80 -6.42 -1.95 5.83
CA PRO A 80 -5.45 -1.75 6.90
C PRO A 80 -4.79 -0.37 6.88
N VAL A 81 -4.60 0.21 5.69
CA VAL A 81 -4.00 1.54 5.55
C VAL A 81 -4.99 2.64 5.94
N ILE A 82 -6.26 2.48 5.56
CA ILE A 82 -7.34 3.40 5.93
C ILE A 82 -7.53 3.38 7.45
N GLU A 83 -7.69 2.20 8.04
CA GLU A 83 -7.82 1.97 9.49
C GLU A 83 -6.63 2.59 10.24
N LEU A 84 -5.40 2.41 9.73
CA LEU A 84 -4.20 2.97 10.34
C LEU A 84 -4.17 4.51 10.30
N GLY A 85 -4.67 5.13 9.22
CA GLY A 85 -4.75 6.59 9.10
C GLY A 85 -5.78 7.23 10.04
N GLU A 86 -6.77 6.45 10.49
CA GLU A 86 -7.76 6.87 11.48
C GLU A 86 -7.27 6.74 12.93
N ASP A 87 -6.30 5.85 13.18
CA ASP A 87 -5.69 5.68 14.50
C ASP A 87 -4.82 6.90 14.88
N GLU A 88 -5.17 7.55 15.99
CA GLU A 88 -4.44 8.71 16.50
C GLU A 88 -2.96 8.44 16.75
N ARG A 89 -2.60 7.20 17.13
CA ARG A 89 -1.23 6.78 17.40
C ARG A 89 -0.37 6.77 16.14
N TRP A 90 -0.98 6.47 15.00
CA TRP A 90 -0.32 6.34 13.72
C TRP A 90 -0.55 7.55 12.80
N ARG A 91 -1.21 8.59 13.30
CA ARG A 91 -1.54 9.79 12.53
C ARG A 91 -0.30 10.41 11.85
N GLY A 92 -0.33 10.43 10.52
CA GLY A 92 0.72 10.95 9.65
C GLY A 92 1.71 9.88 9.18
N TYR A 93 1.57 8.62 9.58
CA TYR A 93 2.46 7.53 9.17
C TYR A 93 2.37 7.29 7.65
N ILE A 94 1.17 7.34 7.07
CA ILE A 94 1.01 7.11 5.63
C ILE A 94 1.72 8.21 4.85
N ARG A 95 1.47 9.48 5.18
CA ARG A 95 2.14 10.62 4.58
C ARG A 95 3.65 10.61 4.81
N PHE A 96 4.11 10.20 5.99
CA PHE A 96 5.54 10.00 6.24
C PHE A 96 6.16 8.99 5.28
N THR A 97 5.56 7.81 5.14
CA THR A 97 6.07 6.78 4.21
C THR A 97 5.92 7.18 2.74
N SER A 98 4.88 7.92 2.36
CA SER A 98 4.74 8.48 1.00
C SER A 98 5.81 9.54 0.70
N ASN A 99 6.08 10.44 1.65
CA ASN A 99 7.14 11.44 1.52
C ASN A 99 8.50 10.76 1.38
N LEU A 100 8.77 9.76 2.23
CA LEU A 100 10.00 8.99 2.17
C LEU A 100 10.12 8.21 0.86
N GLN A 101 9.03 7.64 0.33
CA GLN A 101 9.05 6.99 -0.98
C GLN A 101 9.44 7.95 -2.11
N ALA A 102 8.98 9.21 -2.03
CA ALA A 102 9.25 10.23 -3.03
C ALA A 102 10.66 10.83 -2.92
N SER A 103 11.18 11.02 -1.70
CA SER A 103 12.49 11.64 -1.46
C SER A 103 13.64 10.65 -1.40
N ASP A 104 13.42 9.46 -0.83
CA ASP A 104 14.43 8.43 -0.59
C ASP A 104 13.84 7.01 -0.64
N ARG A 105 13.54 6.58 -1.87
CA ARG A 105 12.99 5.25 -2.14
C ARG A 105 13.91 4.12 -1.69
N GLU A 106 15.23 4.33 -1.72
CA GLU A 106 16.21 3.31 -1.36
C GLU A 106 16.18 3.00 0.13
N THR A 107 16.15 4.02 0.98
CA THR A 107 16.00 3.84 2.43
C THR A 107 14.70 3.13 2.79
N LEU A 108 13.57 3.54 2.19
CA LEU A 108 12.28 2.86 2.41
C LEU A 108 12.37 1.38 2.01
N ARG A 109 12.95 1.09 0.84
CA ARG A 109 13.10 -0.28 0.35
C ARG A 109 14.03 -1.09 1.24
N ALA A 110 15.15 -0.53 1.67
CA ALA A 110 16.12 -1.20 2.53
C ALA A 110 15.52 -1.52 3.91
N ALA A 111 14.73 -0.62 4.48
CA ALA A 111 14.04 -0.83 5.75
C ALA A 111 13.01 -1.97 5.69
N LEU A 112 12.33 -2.13 4.54
CA LEU A 112 11.29 -3.14 4.31
C LEU A 112 11.80 -4.46 3.72
N ASN A 113 13.05 -4.51 3.24
CA ASN A 113 13.61 -5.69 2.59
C ASN A 113 13.51 -6.91 3.53
N HIS A 114 12.85 -7.97 3.05
CA HIS A 114 12.67 -9.26 3.73
C HIS A 114 11.94 -9.22 5.09
N ARG A 115 11.17 -8.17 5.40
CA ARG A 115 10.44 -8.06 6.67
C ARG A 115 9.02 -7.50 6.47
N TRP A 116 8.06 -8.04 7.22
CA TRP A 116 6.69 -7.50 7.38
C TRP A 116 5.97 -7.14 6.07
N ASN A 117 6.06 -8.04 5.10
CA ASN A 117 5.39 -7.91 3.80
C ASN A 117 4.75 -9.23 3.34
N SER A 118 4.66 -10.23 4.20
CA SER A 118 4.16 -11.56 3.85
C SER A 118 2.70 -11.54 3.38
N GLY A 119 1.81 -10.85 4.09
CA GLY A 119 0.42 -10.69 3.67
C GLY A 119 0.31 -9.85 2.40
N TYR A 120 1.20 -8.87 2.24
CA TYR A 120 1.27 -8.05 1.03
C TYR A 120 1.71 -8.86 -0.20
N VAL A 121 2.76 -9.68 -0.08
CA VAL A 121 3.25 -10.56 -1.14
C VAL A 121 2.17 -11.58 -1.52
N GLU A 122 1.51 -12.19 -0.54
CA GLU A 122 0.44 -13.14 -0.78
C GLU A 122 -0.75 -12.50 -1.53
N CYS A 123 -1.14 -11.26 -1.19
CA CYS A 123 -2.15 -10.51 -1.95
C CYS A 123 -1.73 -10.36 -3.42
N PHE A 124 -0.47 -10.02 -3.68
CA PHE A 124 0.03 -9.83 -5.05
C PHE A 124 0.03 -11.14 -5.83
N ASP A 125 0.33 -12.26 -5.18
CA ASP A 125 0.26 -13.57 -5.81
C ASP A 125 -1.17 -13.96 -6.17
N TYR A 126 -2.16 -13.66 -5.33
CA TYR A 126 -3.58 -13.81 -5.68
C TYR A 126 -3.96 -12.93 -6.87
N LEU A 127 -3.60 -11.63 -6.86
CA LEU A 127 -3.91 -10.72 -7.98
C LEU A 127 -3.30 -11.19 -9.30
N LYS A 128 -2.06 -11.67 -9.28
CA LYS A 128 -1.41 -12.23 -10.47
C LYS A 128 -2.14 -13.44 -11.05
N GLN A 129 -2.71 -14.28 -10.19
CA GLN A 129 -3.47 -15.46 -10.60
C GLN A 129 -4.87 -15.11 -11.11
N MET A 130 -5.50 -14.07 -10.55
CA MET A 130 -6.87 -13.67 -10.90
C MET A 130 -6.96 -12.81 -12.17
N LEU A 131 -5.90 -12.08 -12.51
CA LEU A 131 -5.90 -11.19 -13.68
C LEU A 131 -5.67 -11.97 -14.97
N PRO A 132 -6.65 -11.99 -15.91
CA PRO A 132 -6.52 -12.73 -17.18
C PRO A 132 -5.72 -11.93 -18.20
N LEU A 133 -4.51 -11.50 -17.84
CA LEU A 133 -3.66 -10.61 -18.62
C LEU A 133 -2.24 -11.17 -18.74
N PRO A 134 -1.49 -10.77 -19.78
CA PRO A 134 -0.07 -11.10 -19.89
C PRO A 134 0.71 -10.68 -18.63
N GLY A 135 1.62 -11.53 -18.17
CA GLY A 135 2.36 -11.30 -16.91
C GLY A 135 3.09 -9.96 -16.86
N SER A 136 3.68 -9.51 -17.97
CA SER A 136 4.34 -8.20 -18.06
C SER A 136 3.38 -7.02 -17.85
N ILE A 137 2.14 -7.14 -18.33
CA ILE A 137 1.09 -6.13 -18.08
C ILE A 137 0.68 -6.18 -16.61
N VAL A 138 0.48 -7.37 -16.05
CA VAL A 138 0.11 -7.54 -14.64
C VAL A 138 1.17 -6.92 -13.72
N GLU A 139 2.45 -7.22 -13.93
CA GLU A 139 3.55 -6.66 -13.12
C GLU A 139 3.61 -5.13 -13.20
N GLN A 140 3.44 -4.56 -14.40
CA GLN A 140 3.41 -3.13 -14.58
C GLN A 140 2.19 -2.50 -13.88
N ARG A 141 1.00 -3.10 -14.01
CA ARG A 141 -0.23 -2.62 -13.37
C ARG A 141 -0.17 -2.71 -11.86
N LEU A 142 0.40 -3.77 -11.30
CA LEU A 142 0.60 -3.88 -9.86
C LEU A 142 1.56 -2.80 -9.33
N SER A 143 2.60 -2.47 -10.10
CA SER A 143 3.49 -1.34 -9.78
C SER A 143 2.77 0.01 -9.83
N MET A 144 1.94 0.24 -10.86
CA MET A 144 1.13 1.45 -10.99
C MET A 144 0.07 1.56 -9.89
N PHE A 145 -0.63 0.47 -9.59
CA PHE A 145 -1.61 0.37 -8.50
C PHE A 145 -1.01 0.84 -7.19
N MET A 146 0.22 0.43 -6.85
CA MET A 146 0.87 0.87 -5.62
C MET A 146 1.15 2.36 -5.57
N ILE A 147 1.56 2.94 -6.70
CA ILE A 147 1.78 4.38 -6.80
C ILE A 147 0.45 5.12 -6.61
N TYR A 148 -0.61 4.69 -7.30
CA TYR A 148 -1.92 5.32 -7.22
C TYR A 148 -2.56 5.16 -5.84
N ALA A 149 -2.54 3.96 -5.28
CA ALA A 149 -3.08 3.66 -3.95
C ALA A 149 -2.37 4.49 -2.88
N ASN A 150 -1.04 4.54 -2.88
CA ASN A 150 -0.30 5.34 -1.90
C ASN A 150 -0.60 6.84 -2.05
N ALA A 151 -0.65 7.36 -3.28
CA ALA A 151 -0.97 8.77 -3.51
C ALA A 151 -2.38 9.14 -3.02
N ILE A 152 -3.38 8.30 -3.31
CA ILE A 152 -4.77 8.51 -2.87
C ILE A 152 -4.86 8.44 -1.34
N LEU A 153 -4.26 7.43 -0.70
CA LEU A 153 -4.31 7.24 0.75
C LEU A 153 -3.56 8.33 1.52
N SER A 154 -2.42 8.81 0.98
CA SER A 154 -1.68 9.94 1.50
C SER A 154 -2.50 11.24 1.44
N ALA A 155 -3.18 11.47 0.32
CA ALA A 155 -4.06 12.62 0.14
C ALA A 155 -5.31 12.54 1.05
N HIS A 156 -5.82 11.33 1.31
CA HIS A 156 -6.91 11.09 2.25
C HIS A 156 -6.50 11.44 3.69
N GLU A 157 -5.37 10.91 4.17
CA GLU A 157 -4.85 11.17 5.53
C GLU A 157 -4.61 12.67 5.76
N ALA A 158 -4.09 13.39 4.76
CA ALA A 158 -3.84 14.83 4.86
C ALA A 158 -5.11 15.68 5.04
N VAL A 159 -6.28 15.16 4.63
CA VAL A 159 -7.56 15.85 4.82
C VAL A 159 -8.18 15.55 6.18
N LEU A 160 -7.97 14.35 6.74
CA LEU A 160 -8.42 14.00 8.10
C LEU A 160 -7.80 14.90 9.17
N GLU A 161 -6.60 15.44 8.95
CA GLU A 161 -5.97 16.40 9.87
C GLU A 161 -6.60 17.81 9.85
N LYS A 162 -7.43 18.13 8.85
CA LYS A 162 -8.03 19.48 8.70
C LYS A 162 -9.41 19.51 9.35
N ARG A 163 -9.73 20.62 10.06
CA ARG A 163 -11.05 20.87 10.71
C ARG A 163 -12.28 20.76 9.79
N HIS A 164 -12.07 20.70 8.47
CA HIS A 164 -13.12 20.67 7.44
C HIS A 164 -13.12 19.38 6.59
N ALA A 165 -12.58 18.26 7.11
CA ALA A 165 -12.54 16.99 6.39
C ALA A 165 -13.91 16.59 5.78
N ARG A 166 -14.99 16.78 6.54
CA ARG A 166 -16.38 16.46 6.14
C ARG A 166 -16.95 17.33 5.01
N SER A 167 -16.37 18.48 4.72
CA SER A 167 -16.79 19.35 3.61
C SER A 167 -15.91 19.19 2.37
N SER A 168 -14.98 18.23 2.37
CA SER A 168 -14.19 17.94 1.18
C SER A 168 -15.09 17.34 0.09
N ARG A 169 -15.05 17.94 -1.11
CA ARG A 169 -15.74 17.40 -2.29
C ARG A 169 -15.28 15.97 -2.63
N LEU A 170 -14.02 15.63 -2.38
CA LEU A 170 -13.44 14.32 -2.71
C LEU A 170 -13.59 13.31 -1.57
N TRP A 171 -13.39 13.75 -0.32
CA TRP A 171 -13.26 12.83 0.83
C TRP A 171 -14.48 12.84 1.78
N GLY A 172 -15.37 13.82 1.65
CA GLY A 172 -16.55 13.96 2.51
C GLY A 172 -17.77 13.17 2.04
N GLN A 173 -17.63 12.33 1.01
CA GLN A 173 -18.75 11.58 0.46
C GLN A 173 -18.89 10.23 1.18
N PRO A 174 -20.11 9.75 1.46
CA PRO A 174 -20.32 8.45 2.10
C PRO A 174 -19.74 7.26 1.30
N PHE A 175 -19.62 7.41 -0.02
CA PHE A 175 -19.12 6.39 -0.95
C PHE A 175 -17.61 6.52 -1.26
N THR A 176 -16.90 7.40 -0.54
CA THR A 176 -15.52 7.77 -0.87
C THR A 176 -14.60 6.55 -0.95
N ILE A 177 -14.69 5.61 -0.01
CA ILE A 177 -13.84 4.40 0.01
C ILE A 177 -14.23 3.44 -1.12
N GLU A 178 -15.52 3.19 -1.32
CA GLU A 178 -16.05 2.32 -2.36
C GLU A 178 -15.61 2.82 -3.74
N ASN A 179 -15.71 4.13 -4.00
CA ASN A 179 -15.31 4.73 -5.27
C ASN A 179 -13.79 4.70 -5.49
N MET A 180 -12.97 4.76 -4.44
CA MET A 180 -11.53 4.51 -4.57
C MET A 180 -11.25 3.07 -4.97
N LEU A 181 -11.93 2.10 -4.36
CA LEU A 181 -11.79 0.70 -4.70
C LEU A 181 -12.25 0.43 -6.14
N ASP A 182 -13.37 1.00 -6.56
CA ASP A 182 -13.89 0.86 -7.94
C ASP A 182 -12.88 1.37 -8.97
N THR A 183 -12.29 2.55 -8.74
CA THR A 183 -11.35 3.17 -9.69
C THR A 183 -10.01 2.44 -9.74
N LEU A 184 -9.49 1.98 -8.60
CA LEU A 184 -8.26 1.19 -8.53
C LEU A 184 -8.47 -0.21 -9.14
N GLU A 185 -9.62 -0.84 -8.93
CA GLU A 185 -9.96 -2.13 -9.53
C GLU A 185 -10.05 -2.01 -11.06
N ALA A 186 -10.69 -0.94 -11.55
CA ALA A 186 -10.77 -0.67 -12.98
C ALA A 186 -9.38 -0.49 -13.60
N ALA A 187 -8.46 0.19 -12.93
CA ALA A 187 -7.08 0.34 -13.40
C ALA A 187 -6.32 -0.99 -13.49
N LEU A 188 -6.60 -1.93 -12.58
CA LEU A 188 -6.02 -3.27 -12.60
C LEU A 188 -6.64 -4.17 -13.68
N THR A 189 -7.95 -4.06 -13.92
CA THR A 189 -8.73 -5.04 -14.69
C THR A 189 -9.05 -4.60 -16.12
N CYS A 190 -8.92 -3.33 -16.46
CA CYS A 190 -9.31 -2.83 -17.79
C CYS A 190 -8.63 -3.62 -18.93
N PRO A 191 -9.29 -3.91 -20.04
CA PRO A 191 -8.62 -4.59 -21.15
C PRO A 191 -7.48 -3.71 -21.70
N PRO A 192 -6.31 -4.29 -22.06
CA PRO A 192 -5.27 -3.53 -22.75
C PRO A 192 -5.81 -3.02 -24.09
N SER A 193 -5.47 -1.77 -24.46
CA SER A 193 -5.86 -1.23 -25.75
C SER A 193 -5.19 -1.97 -26.91
N GLU A 194 -5.72 -1.83 -28.12
CA GLU A 194 -5.11 -2.41 -29.33
C GLU A 194 -3.63 -2.00 -29.48
N GLN A 195 -3.29 -0.75 -29.16
CA GLN A 195 -1.92 -0.24 -29.22
C GLN A 195 -1.00 -0.91 -28.19
N THR A 196 -1.52 -1.25 -27.01
CA THR A 196 -0.77 -2.02 -26.00
C THR A 196 -0.60 -3.46 -26.46
N GLN A 197 -1.67 -4.08 -26.97
CA GLN A 197 -1.63 -5.47 -27.44
C GLN A 197 -0.65 -5.65 -28.60
N ALA A 198 -0.62 -4.72 -29.55
CA ALA A 198 0.29 -4.74 -30.69
C ALA A 198 1.79 -4.69 -30.29
N LYS A 199 2.09 -4.20 -29.08
CA LYS A 199 3.46 -4.11 -28.54
C LYS A 199 3.86 -5.30 -27.66
N LEU A 200 2.94 -6.24 -27.40
CA LEU A 200 3.26 -7.43 -26.64
C LEU A 200 4.14 -8.36 -27.46
N PRO A 201 5.21 -8.92 -26.86
CA PRO A 201 5.99 -9.95 -27.53
C PRO A 201 5.09 -11.13 -27.91
N VAL A 202 5.33 -11.75 -29.07
CA VAL A 202 4.48 -12.81 -29.65
C VAL A 202 4.26 -14.00 -28.68
N THR A 203 5.19 -14.25 -27.77
CA THR A 203 5.09 -15.27 -26.72
C THR A 203 4.07 -14.95 -25.62
N ALA A 204 3.69 -13.69 -25.43
CA ALA A 204 2.75 -13.21 -24.41
C ALA A 204 1.29 -13.12 -24.89
N GLN A 205 1.03 -13.41 -26.17
CA GLN A 205 -0.29 -13.26 -26.81
C GLN A 205 -1.17 -14.53 -26.72
N LYS A 206 -0.69 -15.65 -26.14
CA LYS A 206 -1.53 -16.85 -25.97
C LYS A 206 -2.39 -16.72 -24.71
N PRO A 207 -3.73 -16.73 -24.82
CA PRO A 207 -4.57 -16.88 -23.64
C PRO A 207 -4.33 -18.25 -23.00
N ALA A 208 -4.41 -18.31 -21.66
CA ALA A 208 -4.37 -19.55 -20.91
C ALA A 208 -5.41 -20.52 -21.51
N ARG A 209 -4.95 -21.68 -21.97
CA ARG A 209 -5.85 -22.73 -22.51
C ARG A 209 -6.89 -23.08 -21.45
N SER A 210 -8.15 -22.81 -21.78
CA SER A 210 -9.32 -23.36 -21.09
C SER A 210 -9.18 -24.89 -21.05
N LYS A 211 -9.06 -25.46 -19.84
CA LYS A 211 -9.26 -26.90 -19.62
C LYS A 211 -10.77 -27.18 -19.71
N ALA A 212 -11.29 -27.28 -20.93
CA ALA A 212 -12.62 -27.80 -21.19
C ALA A 212 -12.56 -29.34 -21.20
N ALA A 213 -13.25 -29.93 -20.21
CA ALA A 213 -13.90 -31.23 -20.17
C ALA A 213 -13.38 -32.34 -21.12
N ASP A 214 -12.60 -33.27 -20.55
CA ASP A 214 -12.60 -34.65 -21.00
C ASP A 214 -13.67 -35.40 -20.20
N LYS A 215 -14.83 -35.65 -20.82
CA LYS A 215 -15.79 -36.67 -20.34
C LYS A 215 -15.42 -37.98 -21.03
N PRO A 216 -15.25 -39.10 -20.31
CA PRO A 216 -15.12 -40.39 -20.97
C PRO A 216 -16.50 -40.84 -21.46
N ALA A 217 -16.54 -41.30 -22.70
CA ALA A 217 -17.68 -41.94 -23.31
C ALA A 217 -18.03 -43.24 -22.57
N LYS A 218 -19.32 -43.41 -22.24
CA LYS A 218 -20.02 -44.68 -22.13
C LYS A 218 -21.45 -44.47 -22.62
#